data_AF-A0A943JQ00-F1
#
_entry.id   AF-A0A943JQ00-F1
#
_cell.length_a   1.000
_cell.length_b   1.000
_cell.length_c   1.000
_cell.angle_alpha   90.00
_cell.angle_beta   90.00
_cell.angle_gamma   90.00
#
_symmetry.space_group_name_H-M   'P 1'
#
loop_
_entity.id
_entity.type
_entity.pdbx_description
1 polymer ?
#
loop_
_entity_poly.entity_id
_entity_poly.type
_entity_poly.pdbx_seq_one_letter_code
_entity_poly.pdbx_strand_id
1 'polypeptide(L)'
;MKKTFLFVFFIIISVWIIHGSLLIKISKLEQSINKDKKELEIVEKELNRKIIEYDTKIDLDKIGKEMRSKKKMEISNKINFFQIEN
;
A
#
# COMPACT_ATOMS: atom_id res chain seq x y z
N MET A 1 25.20 -55.54 3.23
CA MET A 1 24.83 -54.94 1.93
C MET A 1 23.35 -54.53 1.86
N LYS A 2 22.37 -55.43 2.08
CA LYS A 2 20.92 -55.07 1.99
C LYS A 2 20.48 -53.96 2.96
N LYS A 3 20.95 -53.97 4.21
CA LYS A 3 20.63 -52.94 5.22
C LYS A 3 21.18 -51.56 4.86
N THR A 4 22.41 -51.50 4.32
CA THR A 4 23.05 -50.26 3.88
C THR A 4 22.34 -49.68 2.65
N PHE A 5 21.92 -50.53 1.71
CA PHE A 5 21.16 -50.11 0.54
C PHE A 5 19.80 -49.51 0.93
N LEU A 6 19.07 -50.15 1.86
CA LEU A 6 17.81 -49.63 2.38
C LEU A 6 18.00 -48.26 3.05
N PHE A 7 19.07 -48.09 3.82
CA PHE A 7 19.37 -46.81 4.48
C PHE A 7 19.62 -45.68 3.48
N VAL A 8 20.42 -45.92 2.44
CA VAL A 8 20.66 -44.94 1.37
C VAL A 8 19.35 -44.59 0.64
N PHE A 9 18.50 -45.59 0.38
CA PHE A 9 17.19 -45.37 -0.23
C PHE A 9 16.29 -44.47 0.61
N PHE A 10 16.26 -44.66 1.94
CA PHE A 10 15.50 -43.79 2.84
C PHE A 10 16.00 -42.35 2.84
N ILE A 11 17.32 -42.13 2.75
CA ILE A 11 17.89 -40.78 2.65
C ILE A 11 17.47 -40.09 1.35
N ILE A 12 17.50 -40.80 0.22
CA ILE A 12 17.08 -40.24 -1.06
C ILE A 12 15.61 -39.82 -1.02
N ILE A 13 14.75 -40.67 -0.45
CA ILE A 13 13.32 -40.37 -0.28
C ILE A 13 13.12 -39.16 0.64
N SER A 14 13.82 -39.10 1.77
CA SER A 14 13.63 -38.01 2.72
C SER A 14 14.05 -36.66 2.12
N VAL A 15 15.17 -36.63 1.39
CA VAL A 15 15.63 -35.45 0.65
C VAL A 15 14.58 -35.03 -0.39
N TRP A 16 14.04 -35.99 -1.15
CA TRP A 16 13.01 -35.69 -2.16
C TRP A 16 11.72 -35.11 -1.54
N ILE A 17 11.27 -35.65 -0.40
CA ILE A 17 10.09 -35.14 0.32
C ILE A 17 10.34 -33.71 0.83
N ILE A 18 11.52 -33.45 1.40
CA ILE A 18 11.89 -32.11 1.90
C ILE A 18 11.90 -31.10 0.75
N HIS A 19 12.55 -31.44 -0.36
CA HIS A 19 12.59 -30.58 -1.55
C HIS A 19 11.20 -30.30 -2.11
N GLY A 20 10.36 -31.33 -2.27
CA GLY A 20 8.98 -31.16 -2.74
C GLY A 20 8.17 -30.25 -1.82
N SER A 21 8.29 -30.41 -0.50
CA SER A 21 7.61 -29.56 0.48
C SER A 21 8.06 -28.10 0.38
N LEU A 22 9.38 -27.86 0.25
CA LEU A 22 9.94 -26.52 0.13
C LEU A 22 9.47 -25.83 -1.16
N LEU A 23 9.44 -26.54 -2.29
CA LEU A 23 8.94 -26.00 -3.55
C LEU A 23 7.49 -25.54 -3.45
N ILE A 24 6.62 -26.34 -2.81
CA ILE A 24 5.21 -25.96 -2.59
C ILE A 24 5.10 -24.70 -1.72
N LYS A 25 5.92 -24.60 -0.67
CA LYS A 25 5.94 -23.42 0.21
C LYS A 25 6.39 -22.17 -0.54
N ILE A 26 7.47 -22.26 -1.31
CA ILE A 26 7.98 -21.16 -2.14
C ILE A 26 6.92 -20.72 -3.14
N SER A 27 6.31 -21.66 -3.86
CA SER A 27 5.27 -21.35 -4.85
C SER A 27 4.05 -20.64 -4.23
N LYS A 28 3.62 -21.06 -3.03
CA LYS A 28 2.54 -20.36 -2.29
C LYS A 28 2.94 -18.95 -1.88
N LEU A 29 4.17 -18.76 -1.41
CA LEU A 29 4.69 -17.45 -1.04
C LEU A 29 4.78 -16.52 -2.26
N GLU A 30 5.28 -17.01 -3.40
CA GLU A 30 5.32 -16.26 -4.66
C GLU A 30 3.91 -15.86 -5.11
N GLN A 31 2.94 -16.76 -5.00
CA GLN A 31 1.55 -16.47 -5.33
C GLN A 31 0.96 -15.39 -4.43
N SER A 32 1.23 -15.43 -3.12
CA SER A 32 0.80 -14.39 -2.18
C SER A 32 1.42 -13.05 -2.52
N ILE A 33 2.74 -13.00 -2.70
CA ILE A 33 3.48 -11.78 -3.06
C ILE A 33 2.91 -11.17 -4.34
N ASN A 34 2.62 -12.00 -5.35
CA ASN A 34 2.07 -11.51 -6.61
C ASN A 34 0.64 -10.96 -6.44
N LYS A 35 -0.17 -11.56 -5.57
CA LYS A 35 -1.49 -11.04 -5.23
C LYS A 35 -1.37 -9.69 -4.51
N ASP A 36 -0.52 -9.61 -3.49
CA ASP A 36 -0.33 -8.40 -2.69
C ASP A 36 0.22 -7.25 -3.55
N LYS A 37 1.12 -7.55 -4.49
CA LYS A 37 1.61 -6.58 -5.49
C LYS A 37 0.50 -6.04 -6.39
N LYS A 38 -0.40 -6.90 -6.86
CA LYS A 38 -1.55 -6.46 -7.68
C LYS A 38 -2.52 -5.61 -6.87
N GLU A 39 -2.77 -5.97 -5.62
CA GLU A 39 -3.62 -5.20 -4.73
C GLU A 39 -3.02 -3.82 -4.44
N LEU A 40 -1.71 -3.76 -4.18
CA LEU A 40 -0.98 -2.50 -4.03
C LEU A 40 -1.11 -1.63 -5.28
N GLU A 41 -0.90 -2.18 -6.48
CA GLU A 41 -1.01 -1.44 -7.74
C GLU A 41 -2.43 -0.86 -7.93
N ILE A 42 -3.46 -1.61 -7.56
CA ILE A 42 -4.86 -1.14 -7.61
C ILE A 42 -5.05 0.02 -6.64
N VAL A 43 -4.62 -0.14 -5.39
CA VAL A 43 -4.77 0.89 -4.34
C VAL A 43 -4.00 2.17 -4.71
N GLU A 44 -2.78 2.05 -5.24
CA GLU A 44 -2.00 3.20 -5.71
C GLU A 44 -2.69 3.94 -6.86
N LYS A 45 -3.28 3.21 -7.81
CA LYS A 45 -4.08 3.82 -8.90
C LYS A 45 -5.31 4.55 -8.35
N GLU A 46 -6.03 3.95 -7.40
CA GLU A 46 -7.18 4.59 -6.78
C GLU A 46 -6.79 5.83 -5.98
N LEU A 47 -5.68 5.78 -5.24
CA LEU A 47 -5.14 6.92 -4.50
C LEU A 47 -4.79 8.06 -5.46
N ASN A 48 -4.04 7.77 -6.53
CA ASN A 48 -3.71 8.77 -7.54
C ASN A 48 -4.96 9.37 -8.20
N ARG A 49 -5.97 8.55 -8.48
CA ARG A 49 -7.25 9.04 -9.01
C ARG A 49 -7.93 10.01 -8.04
N LYS A 50 -7.95 9.68 -6.75
CA LYS A 50 -8.52 10.56 -5.72
C LYS A 50 -7.73 11.85 -5.56
N ILE A 51 -6.41 11.81 -5.61
CA ILE A 51 -5.56 13.01 -5.57
C ILE A 51 -5.94 13.94 -6.73
N ILE A 52 -5.99 13.43 -7.96
CA ILE A 52 -6.40 14.21 -9.14
C ILE A 52 -7.83 14.74 -8.97
N GLU A 53 -8.76 13.93 -8.46
CA GLU A 53 -10.14 14.35 -8.20
C GLU A 53 -10.20 15.48 -7.16
N TYR A 54 -9.41 15.39 -6.08
CA TYR A 54 -9.31 16.45 -5.08
C TYR A 54 -8.67 17.70 -5.66
N ASP A 55 -7.57 17.59 -6.40
CA ASP A 55 -6.93 18.74 -7.06
C ASP A 55 -7.86 19.40 -8.07
N THR A 56 -8.70 18.62 -8.76
CA THR A 56 -9.68 19.14 -9.72
C THR A 56 -10.91 19.74 -9.04
N LYS A 57 -11.39 19.14 -7.94
CA LYS A 57 -12.56 19.63 -7.18
C LYS A 57 -12.23 20.79 -6.26
N ILE A 58 -11.01 20.83 -5.72
CA ILE A 58 -10.43 21.94 -4.98
C ILE A 58 -9.98 22.98 -6.00
N ASP A 59 -10.94 23.49 -6.78
CA ASP A 59 -10.78 24.75 -7.46
C ASP A 59 -10.83 25.84 -6.37
N LEU A 60 -9.69 26.02 -5.68
CA LEU A 60 -9.52 27.00 -4.61
C LEU A 60 -9.95 28.39 -5.05
N ASP A 61 -9.86 28.68 -6.34
CA ASP A 61 -10.30 29.93 -6.91
C ASP A 61 -11.83 30.02 -6.98
N LYS A 62 -12.52 28.94 -7.33
CA LYS A 62 -13.99 28.84 -7.24
C LYS A 62 -14.48 28.90 -5.78
N ILE A 63 -13.84 28.16 -4.87
CA ILE A 63 -14.15 28.20 -3.44
C ILE A 63 -13.91 29.60 -2.89
N GLY A 64 -12.77 30.23 -3.22
CA GLY A 64 -12.45 31.59 -2.82
C GLY A 64 -13.43 32.62 -3.40
N LYS A 65 -13.86 32.46 -4.66
CA LYS A 65 -14.93 33.26 -5.28
C LYS A 65 -16.26 33.07 -4.56
N GLU A 66 -16.63 31.86 -4.20
CA GLU A 66 -17.91 31.57 -3.53
C GLU A 66 -17.92 32.08 -2.07
N MET A 67 -16.82 31.93 -1.35
CA MET A 67 -16.65 32.46 0.01
C MET A 67 -16.68 34.00 0.04
N ARG A 68 -16.05 34.66 -0.95
CA ARG A 68 -16.12 36.12 -1.11
C ARG A 68 -17.51 36.60 -1.53
N SER A 69 -18.14 35.95 -2.50
CA SER A 69 -19.41 36.41 -3.10
C SER A 69 -20.67 36.04 -2.30
N LYS A 70 -20.78 34.79 -1.81
CA LYS A 70 -21.96 34.32 -1.08
C LYS A 70 -21.85 34.53 0.42
N LYS A 71 -20.67 34.33 1.00
CA LYS A 71 -20.46 34.44 2.46
C LYS A 71 -19.89 35.79 2.91
N LYS A 72 -19.59 36.70 1.97
CA LYS A 72 -19.00 38.03 2.24
C LYS A 72 -17.75 37.97 3.13
N MET A 73 -16.98 36.87 3.03
CA MET A 73 -15.75 36.72 3.80
C MET A 73 -14.61 37.43 3.06
N GLU A 74 -14.05 38.48 3.67
CA GLU A 74 -12.81 39.11 3.22
C GLU A 74 -11.60 38.42 3.84
N ILE A 75 -10.52 38.29 3.04
CA ILE A 75 -9.23 37.83 3.57
C ILE A 75 -8.69 38.96 4.46
N SER A 76 -8.64 38.71 5.77
CA SER A 76 -8.10 39.69 6.70
C SER A 76 -6.61 39.92 6.44
N ASN A 77 -6.24 41.14 6.08
CA ASN A 77 -4.85 41.58 5.97
C ASN A 77 -4.21 41.91 7.34
N LYS A 78 -4.96 41.77 8.44
CA LYS A 78 -4.48 42.00 9.81
C LYS A 78 -4.59 40.72 10.62
N ILE A 79 -3.45 40.11 10.90
CA ILE A 79 -3.31 39.12 11.96
C ILE A 79 -3.11 39.91 13.25
N ASN A 80 -4.14 40.01 14.08
CA ASN A 80 -3.99 40.55 15.43
C ASN A 80 -3.37 39.48 16.32
N PHE A 81 -2.07 39.58 16.57
CA PHE A 81 -1.42 38.79 17.60
C PHE A 81 -1.86 39.33 18.95
N PHE A 82 -2.69 38.59 19.68
CA PHE A 82 -2.89 38.84 21.09
C PHE A 82 -1.71 38.21 21.83
N GLN A 83 -0.75 39.06 22.19
CA GLN A 83 0.29 38.68 23.14
C GLN A 83 -0.38 38.64 24.52
N ILE A 84 -0.50 37.44 25.10
CA ILE A 84 -0.89 37.30 26.50
C ILE A 84 0.34 37.69 27.31
N GLU A 85 0.26 38.80 28.05
CA GLU A 85 1.31 39.21 28.99
C GLU A 85 1.43 38.15 30.09
N ASN A 86 2.68 37.75 30.37
CA ASN A 86 3.04 36.73 31.37
C ASN A 86 2.76 37.19 32.81
#